data_AF-A0AAV2F8J0-F1
#
_entry.id   AF-A0AAV2F8J0-F1
#
_cell.length_a   1.000
_cell.length_b   1.000
_cell.length_c   1.000
_cell.angle_alpha   90.00
_cell.angle_beta   90.00
_cell.angle_gamma   90.00
#
_symmetry.space_group_name_H-M   'P 1'
#
loop_
_entity.id
_entity.type
_entity.pdbx_description
1 polymer ?
#
loop_
_entity_poly.entity_id
_entity_poly.type
_entity_poly.pdbx_seq_one_letter_code
_entity_poly.pdbx_strand_id
1 'polypeptide(L)'
;MTIRDDGGSAGKNVVTDVETIAVTSPLYLHPLENPGQLFGSDLLTDSNYGEWVNDMTETLIAKNKLVFVDGSFSRSKAGPGIRNDAWGRCDVTVKGWLKTTMIKEVRNSVRAAKNARDIWADL
;
A
#
# COMPACT_ATOMS: atom_id res chain seq x y z
N MET A 1 -32.06 40.70 44.24
CA MET A 1 -31.18 41.11 43.12
C MET A 1 -30.02 40.13 43.10
N THR A 2 -29.97 39.32 42.05
CA THR A 2 -29.29 38.02 41.99
C THR A 2 -27.77 38.18 41.81
N ILE A 3 -26.99 37.42 42.57
CA ILE A 3 -25.56 37.20 42.37
C ILE A 3 -25.42 36.42 41.04
N ARG A 4 -24.68 36.96 40.07
CA ARG A 4 -24.23 36.22 38.88
C ARG A 4 -22.80 35.74 39.14
N ASP A 5 -22.65 34.44 39.30
CA ASP A 5 -21.39 33.73 39.09
C ASP A 5 -21.18 33.61 37.57
N ASP A 6 -20.18 34.32 37.04
CA ASP A 6 -19.73 34.14 35.66
C ASP A 6 -18.31 33.55 35.66
N GLY A 7 -18.18 32.44 34.95
CA GLY A 7 -17.05 32.25 34.05
C GLY A 7 -15.85 31.48 34.59
N GLY A 8 -15.90 30.15 34.44
CA GLY A 8 -14.71 29.30 34.58
C GLY A 8 -14.88 27.92 33.95
N SER A 9 -15.59 27.81 32.82
CA SER A 9 -15.58 26.56 32.04
C SER A 9 -14.22 26.46 31.35
N ALA A 10 -13.29 25.73 31.99
CA ALA A 10 -12.03 25.35 31.40
C ALA A 10 -12.33 24.65 30.06
N GLY A 11 -12.03 25.34 28.95
CA GLY A 11 -12.11 24.77 27.63
C GLY A 11 -11.28 23.48 27.63
N LYS A 12 -11.95 22.34 27.56
CA LYS A 12 -11.30 21.07 27.28
C LYS A 12 -10.70 21.22 25.90
N ASN A 13 -9.39 21.45 25.83
CA ASN A 13 -8.64 21.30 24.59
C ASN A 13 -8.87 19.88 24.11
N VAL A 14 -9.75 19.70 23.12
CA VAL A 14 -9.88 18.45 22.39
C VAL A 14 -8.61 18.35 21.57
N VAL A 15 -7.60 17.68 22.14
CA VAL A 15 -6.49 17.18 21.35
C VAL A 15 -7.11 16.13 20.43
N THR A 16 -7.38 16.53 19.18
CA THR A 16 -7.66 15.58 18.12
C THR A 16 -6.37 14.82 17.88
N ASP A 17 -6.32 13.57 18.35
CA ASP A 17 -5.28 12.63 17.93
C ASP A 17 -5.35 12.54 16.39
N VAL A 18 -4.38 13.14 15.71
CA VAL A 18 -4.24 12.97 14.27
C VAL A 18 -3.81 11.53 14.05
N GLU A 19 -4.69 10.71 13.49
CA GLU A 19 -4.35 9.34 13.12
C GLU A 19 -3.22 9.38 12.08
N THR A 20 -2.06 8.84 12.45
CA THR A 20 -0.86 8.78 11.60
C THR A 20 -0.50 7.34 11.25
N ILE A 21 0.15 7.16 10.09
CA ILE A 21 0.65 5.84 9.68
C ILE A 21 2.10 5.72 10.16
N ALA A 22 2.35 4.78 11.08
CA ALA A 22 3.70 4.49 11.55
C ALA A 22 4.61 4.03 10.39
N VAL A 23 5.88 4.44 10.40
CA VAL A 23 6.85 4.09 9.34
C VAL A 23 7.13 2.58 9.23
N THR A 24 6.87 1.83 10.29
CA THR A 24 6.96 0.36 10.34
C THR A 24 5.71 -0.33 9.80
N SER A 25 4.64 0.42 9.53
CA SER A 25 3.38 -0.12 9.02
C SER A 25 3.53 -0.55 7.55
N PRO A 26 2.90 -1.66 7.12
CA PRO A 26 2.82 -1.98 5.70
C PRO A 26 2.08 -0.92 4.89
N LEU A 27 1.24 -0.09 5.55
CA LEU A 27 0.52 1.03 4.94
C LEU A 27 1.38 2.29 4.72
N TYR A 28 2.61 2.31 5.23
CA TYR A 28 3.52 3.42 5.00
C TYR A 28 4.08 3.34 3.58
N LEU A 29 4.01 4.45 2.84
CA LEU A 29 4.61 4.59 1.52
C LEU A 29 5.73 5.63 1.62
N HIS A 30 6.97 5.22 1.35
CA HIS A 30 8.11 6.12 1.46
C HIS A 30 8.04 7.20 0.35
N PRO A 31 8.42 8.47 0.59
CA PRO A 31 8.28 9.54 -0.40
C PRO A 31 8.98 9.31 -1.75
N LEU A 32 10.01 8.46 -1.78
CA LEU A 32 10.74 8.09 -3.00
C LEU A 32 10.10 6.92 -3.76
N GLU A 33 9.16 6.22 -3.14
CA GLU A 33 8.47 5.09 -3.75
C GLU A 33 7.39 5.60 -4.68
N ASN A 34 7.47 5.18 -5.94
CA ASN A 34 6.48 5.50 -6.95
C ASN A 34 6.14 4.26 -7.77
N PRO A 35 4.94 4.18 -8.39
CA PRO A 35 4.51 3.01 -9.15
C PRO A 35 5.42 2.69 -10.35
N GLY A 36 6.19 3.65 -10.86
CA GLY A 36 7.07 3.50 -12.01
C GLY A 36 8.48 3.01 -11.70
N GLN A 37 8.78 2.72 -10.42
CA GLN A 37 10.12 2.30 -10.02
C GLN A 37 10.50 0.97 -10.70
N LEU A 38 11.70 0.94 -11.27
CA LEU A 38 12.32 -0.25 -11.82
C LEU A 38 13.19 -0.90 -10.75
N PHE A 39 13.09 -2.23 -10.67
CA PHE A 39 13.99 -3.08 -9.91
C PHE A 39 14.91 -3.72 -10.94
N GLY A 40 16.22 -3.81 -10.65
CA GLY A 40 17.23 -4.22 -11.63
C GLY A 40 17.15 -5.68 -12.09
N SER A 41 15.97 -6.31 -12.04
CA SER A 41 15.69 -7.66 -12.52
C SER A 41 15.35 -7.65 -14.02
N ASP A 42 15.53 -8.80 -14.65
CA ASP A 42 14.96 -9.04 -15.98
C ASP A 42 13.44 -8.89 -15.94
N LEU A 43 12.86 -8.49 -17.08
CA LEU A 43 11.41 -8.42 -17.21
C LEU A 43 10.82 -9.83 -17.20
N LEU A 44 9.67 -9.99 -16.56
CA LEU A 44 8.89 -11.22 -16.58
C LEU A 44 8.48 -11.55 -18.02
N THR A 45 8.77 -12.79 -18.40
CA THR A 45 8.44 -13.47 -19.65
C THR A 45 7.82 -14.83 -19.32
N ASP A 46 7.37 -15.56 -20.34
CA ASP A 46 6.78 -16.89 -20.14
C ASP A 46 7.79 -17.96 -19.66
N SER A 47 9.11 -17.68 -19.73
CA SER A 47 10.15 -18.66 -19.42
C SER A 47 10.95 -18.41 -18.13
N ASN A 48 10.76 -17.26 -17.46
CA ASN A 48 11.57 -16.88 -16.28
C ASN A 48 10.74 -16.60 -15.01
N TYR A 49 9.50 -17.08 -14.93
CA TYR A 49 8.63 -16.86 -13.75
C TYR A 49 9.29 -17.24 -12.43
N GLY A 50 10.00 -18.38 -12.38
CA GLY A 50 10.64 -18.87 -11.15
C GLY A 50 11.72 -17.93 -10.59
N GLU A 51 12.51 -17.30 -11.45
CA GLU A 51 13.50 -16.30 -11.03
C GLU A 51 12.82 -14.99 -10.66
N TRP A 52 11.90 -14.53 -11.51
CA TRP A 52 11.16 -13.29 -11.30
C TRP A 52 10.35 -13.27 -10.00
N VAL A 53 9.67 -14.38 -9.66
CA VAL A 53 8.84 -14.45 -8.45
C VAL A 53 9.70 -14.39 -7.19
N ASN A 54 10.92 -14.94 -7.22
CA ASN A 54 11.86 -14.83 -6.11
C ASN A 54 12.34 -13.39 -5.94
N ASP A 55 12.85 -12.76 -7.00
CA ASP A 55 13.36 -11.38 -6.98
C ASP A 55 12.28 -10.38 -6.55
N MET A 56 11.07 -10.55 -7.07
CA MET A 56 9.93 -9.69 -6.73
C MET A 56 9.48 -9.93 -5.28
N THR A 57 9.48 -11.17 -4.80
CA THR A 57 9.17 -11.48 -3.39
C THR A 57 10.17 -10.81 -2.45
N GLU A 58 11.47 -10.91 -2.73
CA GLU A 58 12.52 -10.27 -1.93
C GLU A 58 12.36 -8.74 -1.93
N THR A 59 12.12 -8.15 -3.10
CA THR A 59 11.85 -6.71 -3.24
C THR A 59 10.65 -6.28 -2.39
N LEU A 60 9.56 -7.03 -2.43
CA LEU A 60 8.34 -6.73 -1.67
C LEU A 60 8.54 -6.91 -0.16
N ILE A 61 9.32 -7.90 0.27
CA ILE A 61 9.69 -8.09 1.68
C ILE A 61 10.51 -6.90 2.18
N ALA A 62 11.56 -6.52 1.44
CA ALA A 62 12.44 -5.40 1.80
C ALA A 62 11.68 -4.08 1.96
N LYS A 63 10.57 -3.92 1.22
CA LYS A 63 9.70 -2.73 1.25
C LYS A 63 8.51 -2.84 2.21
N ASN A 64 8.35 -3.99 2.89
CA ASN A 64 7.20 -4.29 3.73
C ASN A 64 5.86 -4.20 2.95
N LYS A 65 5.84 -4.81 1.76
CA LYS A 65 4.70 -4.78 0.80
C LYS A 65 4.25 -6.16 0.33
N LEU A 66 4.88 -7.24 0.76
CA LEU A 66 4.45 -8.61 0.42
C LEU A 66 2.98 -8.87 0.79
N VAL A 67 2.52 -8.24 1.87
CA VAL A 67 1.16 -8.39 2.40
C VAL A 67 0.05 -7.99 1.42
N PHE A 68 0.39 -7.23 0.38
CA PHE A 68 -0.55 -6.79 -0.67
C PHE A 68 -0.73 -7.82 -1.77
N VAL A 69 0.22 -8.74 -1.95
CA VAL A 69 0.17 -9.78 -2.99
C VAL A 69 -0.21 -11.15 -2.43
N ASP A 70 0.29 -11.51 -1.23
CA ASP A 70 -0.14 -12.73 -0.52
C ASP A 70 -1.55 -12.57 0.10
N GLY A 71 -2.00 -11.31 0.21
CA GLY A 71 -3.21 -10.79 0.83
C GLY A 71 -3.48 -11.26 2.26
N SER A 72 -2.42 -11.48 3.02
CA SER A 72 -2.43 -11.44 4.48
C SER A 72 -3.00 -10.12 5.01
N PHE A 73 -2.95 -9.03 4.22
CA PHE A 73 -3.51 -7.72 4.57
C PHE A 73 -4.52 -7.17 3.53
N SER A 74 -5.79 -7.55 3.65
CA SER A 74 -6.88 -7.04 2.81
C SER A 74 -7.27 -5.60 3.15
N ARG A 75 -7.91 -4.90 2.20
CA ARG A 75 -8.46 -3.54 2.41
C ARG A 75 -9.42 -3.47 3.60
N SER A 76 -10.21 -4.51 3.86
CA SER A 76 -11.09 -4.57 5.03
C SER A 76 -10.32 -4.53 6.36
N LYS A 77 -9.10 -5.08 6.42
CA LYS A 77 -8.23 -4.99 7.60
C LYS A 77 -7.60 -3.61 7.81
N ALA A 78 -7.55 -2.78 6.76
CA ALA A 78 -7.07 -1.40 6.90
C ALA A 78 -8.04 -0.56 7.72
N GLY A 79 -9.35 -0.86 7.69
CA GLY A 79 -10.39 -0.06 8.34
C GLY A 79 -10.75 1.20 7.55
N PRO A 80 -11.58 2.09 8.13
CA PRO A 80 -11.96 3.37 7.52
C PRO A 80 -10.85 4.43 7.62
N GLY A 81 -11.12 5.62 7.09
CA GLY A 81 -10.27 6.80 7.27
C GLY A 81 -8.93 6.71 6.57
N ILE A 82 -7.90 7.33 7.15
CA ILE A 82 -6.59 7.52 6.52
C ILE A 82 -5.89 6.20 6.17
N ARG A 83 -6.16 5.14 6.93
CA ARG A 83 -5.65 3.80 6.67
C ARG A 83 -6.22 3.21 5.39
N ASN A 84 -7.49 3.48 5.08
CA ASN A 84 -8.12 3.05 3.83
C ASN A 84 -7.45 3.68 2.61
N ASP A 85 -7.21 4.99 2.69
CA ASP A 85 -6.55 5.74 1.62
C ASP A 85 -5.09 5.33 1.47
N ALA A 86 -4.39 5.08 2.59
CA ALA A 86 -3.03 4.57 2.60
C ALA A 86 -2.93 3.18 1.97
N TRP A 87 -3.89 2.30 2.26
CA TRP A 87 -3.98 1.00 1.61
C TRP A 87 -4.14 1.15 0.09
N GLY A 88 -5.04 2.03 -0.36
CA GLY A 88 -5.25 2.27 -1.79
C GLY A 88 -4.00 2.77 -2.51
N ARG A 89 -3.25 3.70 -1.89
CA ARG A 89 -1.98 4.17 -2.43
C ARG A 89 -0.93 3.06 -2.51
N CYS A 90 -0.79 2.26 -1.47
CA CYS A 90 0.15 1.15 -1.46
C CYS A 90 -0.21 0.09 -2.51
N ASP A 91 -1.49 -0.28 -2.64
CA ASP A 91 -1.95 -1.24 -3.65
C ASP A 91 -1.63 -0.75 -5.07
N VAL A 92 -1.94 0.51 -5.39
CA VAL A 92 -1.60 1.10 -6.69
C VAL A 92 -0.10 1.13 -6.95
N THR A 93 0.72 1.44 -5.94
CA THR A 93 2.18 1.41 -6.07
C THR A 93 2.69 0.00 -6.35
N VAL A 94 2.24 -1.01 -5.59
CA VAL A 94 2.64 -2.40 -5.80
C VAL A 94 2.18 -2.90 -7.18
N LYS A 95 0.97 -2.56 -7.63
CA LYS A 95 0.53 -2.84 -9.01
C LYS A 95 1.46 -2.23 -10.05
N GLY A 96 1.95 -1.02 -9.80
CA GLY A 96 2.92 -0.35 -10.66
C GLY A 96 4.19 -1.18 -10.78
N TRP A 97 4.79 -1.54 -9.65
CA TRP A 97 6.00 -2.36 -9.58
C TRP A 97 5.87 -3.69 -10.31
N LEU A 98 4.77 -4.41 -10.09
CA LEU A 98 4.50 -5.66 -10.80
C LEU A 98 4.48 -5.42 -12.32
N LYS A 99 3.77 -4.37 -12.77
CA LYS A 99 3.62 -4.05 -14.19
C LYS A 99 4.89 -3.49 -14.85
N THR A 100 5.77 -2.83 -14.10
CA THR A 100 7.03 -2.29 -14.65
C THR A 100 8.05 -3.38 -14.88
N THR A 101 7.97 -4.49 -14.14
CA THR A 101 8.84 -5.65 -14.30
C THR A 101 8.26 -6.71 -15.25
N MET A 102 7.35 -6.36 -16.16
CA MET A 102 6.73 -7.29 -17.11
C MET A 102 6.95 -6.84 -18.55
N ILE A 103 7.14 -7.79 -19.46
CA ILE A 103 6.99 -7.51 -20.88
C ILE A 103 5.53 -7.12 -21.20
N LYS A 104 5.32 -6.52 -22.37
CA LYS A 104 4.02 -5.97 -22.77
C LYS A 104 2.94 -7.06 -22.81
N GLU A 105 3.30 -8.24 -23.29
CA GLU A 105 2.44 -9.40 -23.49
C GLU A 105 1.87 -9.90 -22.16
N VAL A 106 2.76 -10.18 -21.20
CA VAL A 106 2.38 -10.60 -19.83
C VAL A 106 1.54 -9.52 -19.16
N ARG A 107 1.95 -8.25 -19.23
CA ARG A 107 1.20 -7.13 -18.65
C ARG A 107 -0.22 -6.98 -19.23
N ASN A 108 -0.42 -7.32 -20.50
CA ASN A 108 -1.75 -7.26 -21.14
C ASN A 108 -2.68 -8.38 -20.67
N SER A 109 -2.13 -9.52 -20.24
CA SER A 109 -2.90 -10.64 -19.69
C SER A 109 -3.58 -10.26 -18.37
N VAL A 110 -2.86 -9.54 -17.49
CA VAL A 110 -3.33 -9.09 -16.17
C VAL A 110 -4.03 -7.71 -16.19
N ARG A 111 -4.42 -7.20 -17.37
CA ARG A 111 -4.96 -5.83 -17.51
C ARG A 111 -6.23 -5.58 -16.69
N ALA A 112 -7.04 -6.63 -16.48
CA ALA A 112 -8.33 -6.55 -15.81
C ALA A 112 -8.22 -6.67 -14.28
N ALA A 113 -7.03 -6.98 -13.75
CA ALA A 113 -6.78 -7.15 -12.32
C ALA A 113 -7.07 -5.86 -11.54
N LYS A 114 -7.88 -5.97 -10.48
CA LYS A 114 -8.38 -4.81 -9.72
C LYS A 114 -7.37 -4.35 -8.70
N ASN A 115 -6.63 -5.27 -8.09
CA ASN A 115 -5.64 -5.00 -7.03
C ASN A 115 -4.32 -5.75 -7.31
N ALA A 116 -3.29 -5.53 -6.49
CA ALA A 116 -1.99 -6.19 -6.64
C ALA A 116 -2.05 -7.71 -6.48
N ARG A 117 -2.87 -8.20 -5.54
CA ARG A 117 -3.10 -9.63 -5.33
C ARG A 117 -3.71 -10.31 -6.56
N ASP A 118 -4.66 -9.67 -7.22
CA ASP A 118 -5.27 -10.22 -8.45
C ASP A 118 -4.21 -10.39 -9.54
N ILE A 119 -3.29 -9.43 -9.70
CA ILE A 119 -2.16 -9.58 -10.62
C ILE A 119 -1.30 -10.78 -10.20
N TRP A 120 -0.90 -10.84 -8.93
CA TRP A 120 -0.02 -11.88 -8.42
C TRP A 120 -0.60 -13.30 -8.56
N ALA A 121 -1.91 -13.46 -8.38
CA ALA A 121 -2.58 -14.75 -8.48
C ALA A 121 -2.80 -15.23 -9.93
N ASP A 122 -2.79 -14.31 -10.90
CA ASP A 122 -2.98 -14.59 -12.32
C ASP A 122 -1.66 -14.97 -13.04
N LEU A 123 -0.50 -14.75 -12.39
CA LEU A 123 0.84 -15.08 -12.91
C LEU A 123 1.31 -16.46 -12.42
#